data_AF-A0A6C0Y819-F1
#
_entry.id   AF-A0A6C0Y819-F1
#
_cell.length_a   1.000
_cell.length_b   1.000
_cell.length_c   1.000
_cell.angle_alpha   90.00
_cell.angle_beta   90.00
_cell.angle_gamma   90.00
#
_symmetry.space_group_name_H-M   'P 1'
#
loop_
_entity.id
_entity.type
_entity.pdbx_description
1 polymer ?
#
loop_
_entity_poly.entity_id
_entity_poly.type
_entity_poly.pdbx_seq_one_letter_code
_entity_poly.pdbx_strand_id
1 'polypeptide(L)' 'MSTHITTTANTIMFPKACTLCQSRKNVQLFAGLLVCDQCQENINLTNPDTFSTNDEIEQKAQD' A
#
# COMPACT_ATOMS: atom_id res chain seq x y z
N MET A 1 15.75 46.63 -1.78
CA MET A 1 14.77 45.60 -2.18
C MET A 1 15.53 44.44 -2.80
N SER A 2 15.73 43.35 -2.05
CA SER A 2 16.36 42.13 -2.57
C SER A 2 15.25 41.14 -2.86
N THR A 3 14.97 40.89 -4.14
CA THR A 3 13.99 39.90 -4.57
C THR A 3 14.61 38.51 -4.43
N HIS A 4 14.46 37.91 -3.25
CA HIS A 4 14.64 36.48 -3.06
C HIS A 4 13.57 35.75 -3.89
N ILE A 5 13.94 35.35 -5.10
CA ILE A 5 13.15 34.43 -5.90
C ILE A 5 13.42 33.04 -5.33
N THR A 6 12.67 32.67 -4.30
CA THR A 6 12.64 31.29 -3.81
C THR A 6 11.93 30.47 -4.87
N THR A 7 12.69 29.86 -5.78
CA THR A 7 12.17 28.87 -6.71
C THR A 7 11.67 27.67 -5.91
N THR A 8 10.36 27.62 -5.67
CA THR A 8 9.69 26.43 -5.15
C THR A 8 9.89 25.33 -6.19
N ALA A 9 10.82 24.40 -5.92
CA ALA A 9 11.06 23.27 -6.78
C ALA A 9 9.74 22.51 -6.96
N ASN A 10 9.22 22.47 -8.19
CA ASN A 10 8.07 21.66 -8.55
C ASN A 10 8.47 20.18 -8.44
N THR A 11 8.36 19.59 -7.24
CA THR A 11 8.70 18.19 -7.01
C THR A 11 7.68 17.30 -7.70
N ILE A 12 8.06 16.70 -8.83
CA ILE A 12 7.28 15.67 -9.49
C ILE A 12 7.41 14.40 -8.64
N MET A 13 6.39 14.09 -7.85
CA MET A 13 6.33 12.82 -7.13
C MET A 13 5.96 11.71 -8.12
N PHE A 14 6.92 10.87 -8.46
CA PHE A 14 6.65 9.69 -9.26
C PHE A 14 5.87 8.66 -8.42
N PRO A 15 4.84 7.99 -8.98
CA PRO A 15 4.13 6.93 -8.29
C PRO A 15 5.13 5.86 -7.84
N LYS A 16 5.04 5.51 -6.56
CA LYS A 16 5.88 4.49 -5.94
C LYS A 16 5.57 3.15 -6.60
N ALA A 17 6.61 2.38 -6.87
CA ALA A 17 6.48 1.06 -7.45
C ALA A 17 6.05 0.03 -6.41
N CYS A 18 5.38 -1.02 -6.86
CA CYS A 18 5.16 -2.24 -6.10
C CYS A 18 6.50 -2.77 -5.60
N THR A 19 6.60 -3.02 -4.29
CA THR A 19 7.80 -3.56 -3.63
C THR A 19 8.19 -4.93 -4.18
N LEU A 20 7.23 -5.71 -4.68
CA LEU A 20 7.43 -7.11 -5.07
C LEU A 20 7.80 -7.29 -6.55
N CYS A 21 7.19 -6.53 -7.47
CA CYS A 21 7.37 -6.72 -8.91
C CYS A 21 7.74 -5.44 -9.68
N GLN A 22 7.94 -4.32 -8.97
CA GLN A 22 8.29 -3.00 -9.53
C GLN A 22 7.25 -2.38 -10.47
N SER A 23 6.09 -3.01 -10.67
CA SER A 23 4.95 -2.40 -11.38
C SER A 23 4.55 -1.09 -10.70
N ARG A 24 4.25 -0.06 -11.49
CA ARG A 24 3.69 1.22 -11.01
C ARG A 24 2.18 1.31 -11.25
N LYS A 25 1.57 0.25 -11.80
CA LYS A 25 0.13 0.20 -12.05
C LYS A 25 -0.59 -0.26 -10.79
N ASN A 26 -1.64 0.47 -10.42
CA ASN A 26 -2.56 0.16 -9.33
C ASN A 26 -1.84 -0.26 -8.05
N VAL A 27 -0.89 0.55 -7.59
CA VAL A 27 -0.12 0.28 -6.37
C VAL A 27 -0.85 0.88 -5.18
N GLN A 28 -1.10 0.06 -4.16
CA GLN A 28 -1.73 0.46 -2.91
C GLN A 28 -0.98 -0.10 -1.70
N LEU A 29 -1.25 0.45 -0.51
CA LEU A 29 -0.68 -0.04 0.73
C LEU A 29 -1.50 -1.24 1.22
N PHE A 30 -0.84 -2.39 1.37
CA PHE A 30 -1.43 -3.63 1.87
C PHE A 30 -0.47 -4.24 2.90
N ALA A 31 -0.96 -4.47 4.12
CA ALA A 31 -0.18 -5.04 5.22
C ALA A 31 1.20 -4.37 5.44
N GLY A 32 1.25 -3.04 5.28
CA GLY A 32 2.49 -2.26 5.43
C GLY A 32 3.42 -2.25 4.22
N LEU A 33 3.07 -2.92 3.12
CA LEU A 33 3.83 -2.94 1.88
C LEU A 33 3.10 -2.23 0.74
N LEU A 34 3.84 -1.55 -0.14
CA LEU A 34 3.29 -1.05 -1.40
C LEU A 34 3.21 -2.20 -2.40
N VAL A 35 2.01 -2.63 -2.76
CA VAL A 35 1.78 -3.76 -3.67
C VAL A 35 0.85 -3.37 -4.79
N CYS A 36 1.03 -3.93 -5.98
CA CYS A 36 0.05 -3.82 -7.05
C CYS A 36 -1.04 -4.88 -6.91
N ASP A 37 -2.19 -4.66 -7.55
CA ASP A 37 -3.33 -5.58 -7.55
C ASP A 37 -2.93 -7.05 -7.81
N GLN A 38 -2.10 -7.29 -8.84
CA GLN A 38 -1.67 -8.64 -9.18
C GLN A 38 -0.90 -9.32 -8.05
N CYS A 39 -0.01 -8.58 -7.39
CA CYS A 39 0.74 -9.12 -6.25
C CYS A 39 -0.17 -9.32 -5.03
N GLN A 40 -1.12 -8.41 -4.80
CA GLN A 40 -2.10 -8.57 -3.73
C GLN A 40 -2.98 -9.80 -3.93
N GLU A 41 -3.47 -10.03 -5.15
CA GLU A 41 -4.25 -11.22 -5.50
C GLU A 41 -3.44 -12.49 -5.27
N ASN A 42 -2.18 -12.53 -5.73
CA ASN A 42 -1.30 -13.67 -5.50
C ASN A 42 -1.04 -13.92 -4.01
N ILE A 43 -0.88 -12.86 -3.23
CA ILE A 43 -0.72 -12.96 -1.78
C ILE A 43 -1.97 -13.55 -1.13
N ASN A 44 -3.16 -13.06 -1.49
CA ASN A 44 -4.44 -13.57 -0.99
C ASN A 44 -4.65 -15.04 -1.38
N LEU A 45 -4.31 -15.44 -2.61
CA LEU A 45 -4.40 -16.82 -3.06
C LEU A 45 -3.42 -17.74 -2.33
N THR A 46 -2.21 -17.25 -2.03
CA THR A 46 -1.18 -18.04 -1.35
C THR A 46 -1.43 -18.12 0.15
N ASN A 47 -2.01 -17.07 0.74
CA ASN A 47 -2.19 -16.91 2.19
C ASN A 47 -3.63 -16.42 2.51
N PRO A 48 -4.66 -17.22 2.20
CA PRO A 48 -6.07 -16.80 2.31
C PRO A 48 -6.47 -16.40 3.74
N ASP A 49 -5.86 -17.03 4.75
CA ASP A 49 -6.22 -16.83 6.16
C ASP A 49 -5.38 -15.73 6.85
N THR A 50 -4.32 -15.24 6.19
CA THR A 50 -3.35 -14.33 6.83
C THR A 50 -3.83 -12.87 6.91
N PHE A 51 -4.73 -12.47 6.01
CA PHE A 51 -5.32 -11.12 5.99
C PHE A 51 -6.81 -11.12 6.32
N SER A 52 -7.38 -12.29 6.60
CA SER A 52 -8.73 -12.46 7.12
C SER A 52 -8.74 -12.17 8.63
N THR A 53 -8.51 -10.92 9.00
CA THR A 53 -8.64 -10.47 10.40
C THR A 53 -9.88 -9.61 10.54
N ASN A 54 -10.98 -10.21 11.05
CA ASN A 54 -11.74 -9.71 12.21
C ASN A 54 -13.04 -10.47 12.51
N ASP A 55 -13.55 -11.39 11.67
CA ASP A 55 -14.86 -12.01 11.96
C ASP A 55 -14.84 -13.11 13.06
N GLU A 56 -13.68 -13.72 13.33
CA GLU A 56 -13.60 -14.83 14.31
C GLU A 56 -13.34 -14.38 15.76
N ILE A 57 -12.89 -13.14 15.98
CA ILE A 57 -12.55 -12.66 17.33
C ILE A 57 -13.83 -12.26 18.10
N GLU A 58 -14.91 -11.88 17.42
CA GLU A 58 -16.20 -11.53 18.08
C GLU A 58 -17.00 -12.75 18.60
N GLN A 59 -16.73 -13.98 18.17
CA GLN A 59 -17.50 -15.16 18.61
C GLN A 59 -16.97 -15.84 19.89
N LYS A 60 -15.90 -15.33 20.52
CA LYS A 60 -15.29 -15.93 21.73
C LYS A 60 -15.46 -15.10 23.00
N ALA A 61 -16.29 -14.05 23.00
CA ALA A 61 -16.51 -13.16 24.15
C ALA A 61 -17.95 -13.17 24.71
N GLN A 62 -18.75 -14.20 24.39
CA GLN A 62 -20.07 -14.41 25.00
C GLN A 62 -20.17 -15.85 25.51
N ASP A 63 -19.66 -16.06 26.73
CA ASP A 63 -20.09 -17.14 27.64
C ASP A 63 -20.63 -16.46 28.91
#